data_AF-A0A846MH19-F1
#
_entry.id   AF-A0A846MH19-F1
#
_cell.length_a   1.000
_cell.length_b   1.000
_cell.length_c   1.000
_cell.angle_alpha   90.00
_cell.angle_beta   90.00
_cell.angle_gamma   90.00
#
_symmetry.space_group_name_H-M   'P 1'
#
loop_
_entity.id
_entity.type
_entity.pdbx_description
1 polymer ?
#
loop_
_entity_poly.entity_id
_entity_poly.type
_entity_poly.pdbx_seq_one_letter_code
_entity_poly.pdbx_strand_id
1 'polypeptide(L)'
;MTVTELLVTAFNAGMANDVELHEKWIWVTHKLAADSGVAHMGAVASDSRLDMLLRVMELERLERLKAAEAGEVDFADDIFMSLSECWVLRAYEVIRATWERHGRPKEGKIYTLVERLGLVRMPIAKGEIQQAKKAPGPILLVNIDGSEIKPYAADGSYVMPRGICGATGAALWIVANIKSGGSVEICRRDLSNEFLGLFD
;
A
#
# COMPACT_ATOMS: atom_id res chain seq x y z
N MET A 1 -24.80 -2.59 -20.30
CA MET A 1 -23.48 -2.40 -19.70
C MET A 1 -23.21 -3.56 -18.75
N THR A 2 -22.19 -4.36 -19.01
CA THR A 2 -21.78 -5.49 -18.17
C THR A 2 -20.86 -5.03 -17.03
N VAL A 3 -20.65 -5.87 -16.02
CA VAL A 3 -19.69 -5.58 -14.93
C VAL A 3 -18.28 -5.36 -15.47
N THR A 4 -17.86 -6.15 -16.45
CA THR A 4 -16.55 -5.98 -17.10
C THR A 4 -16.44 -4.64 -17.81
N GLU A 5 -17.48 -4.19 -18.51
CA GLU A 5 -17.51 -2.88 -19.18
C GLU A 5 -17.44 -1.72 -18.18
N LEU A 6 -18.12 -1.85 -17.03
CA LEU A 6 -18.04 -0.89 -15.93
C LEU A 6 -16.61 -0.76 -15.39
N LEU A 7 -15.94 -1.90 -15.13
CA LEU A 7 -14.56 -1.92 -14.65
C LEU A 7 -13.61 -1.29 -15.67
N VAL A 8 -13.70 -1.68 -16.94
CA VAL A 8 -12.87 -1.10 -18.01
C VAL A 8 -13.08 0.42 -18.10
N THR A 9 -14.33 0.88 -18.00
CA THR A 9 -14.64 2.31 -17.99
C THR A 9 -13.99 3.02 -16.80
N ALA A 10 -14.05 2.44 -15.60
CA ALA A 10 -13.42 3.01 -14.41
C ALA A 10 -11.88 3.08 -14.53
N PHE A 11 -11.24 2.02 -15.03
CA PHE A 11 -9.79 2.04 -15.31
C PHE A 11 -9.42 3.11 -16.34
N ASN A 12 -10.20 3.23 -17.41
CA ASN A 12 -9.98 4.24 -18.44
C ASN A 12 -10.16 5.67 -17.90
N ALA A 13 -11.15 5.89 -17.03
CA ALA A 13 -11.34 7.17 -16.36
C ALA A 13 -10.10 7.55 -15.52
N GLY A 14 -9.52 6.60 -14.78
CA GLY A 14 -8.27 6.81 -14.05
C GLY A 14 -7.12 7.25 -14.95
N MET A 15 -6.89 6.56 -16.07
CA MET A 15 -5.83 6.92 -17.03
C MET A 15 -6.06 8.26 -17.72
N ALA A 16 -7.33 8.61 -18.00
CA ALA A 16 -7.69 9.87 -18.64
C ALA A 16 -7.59 11.08 -17.70
N ASN A 17 -7.81 10.89 -16.39
CA ASN A 17 -7.77 11.95 -15.40
C ASN A 17 -6.35 12.47 -15.12
N ASP A 18 -5.32 11.64 -15.32
CA ASP A 18 -3.93 12.00 -15.03
C ASP A 18 -2.96 11.33 -16.03
N VAL A 19 -2.85 11.96 -17.21
CA VAL A 19 -2.04 11.44 -18.33
C VAL A 19 -0.55 11.44 -17.98
N GLU A 20 -0.06 12.48 -17.31
CA GLU A 20 1.35 12.60 -16.91
C GLU A 20 1.75 11.46 -15.96
N LEU A 21 0.91 11.15 -14.97
CA LEU A 21 1.15 10.04 -14.07
C LEU A 21 1.11 8.69 -14.80
N HIS A 22 0.20 8.52 -15.76
CA HIS A 22 0.15 7.30 -16.57
C HIS A 22 1.45 7.13 -17.39
N GLU A 23 1.96 8.20 -17.99
CA GLU A 23 3.26 8.19 -18.69
C GLU A 23 4.41 7.88 -17.74
N LYS A 24 4.41 8.45 -16.52
CA LYS A 24 5.41 8.12 -15.49
C LYS A 24 5.37 6.64 -15.13
N TRP A 25 4.19 6.05 -14.96
CA TRP A 25 4.04 4.61 -14.72
C TRP A 25 4.58 3.76 -15.87
N ILE A 26 4.31 4.14 -17.13
CA ILE A 26 4.87 3.45 -18.30
C ILE A 26 6.40 3.49 -18.24
N TRP A 27 6.99 4.66 -17.98
CA TRP A 27 8.43 4.82 -17.90
C TRP A 27 9.05 3.97 -16.77
N VAL A 28 8.50 4.03 -15.55
CA VAL A 28 8.95 3.21 -14.41
C VAL A 28 8.82 1.72 -14.72
N THR A 29 7.75 1.30 -15.38
CA THR A 29 7.53 -0.09 -15.80
C THR A 29 8.67 -0.59 -16.71
N HIS A 30 9.07 0.22 -17.70
CA HIS A 30 10.17 -0.14 -18.59
C HIS A 30 11.53 -0.16 -17.88
N LYS A 31 11.79 0.83 -17.00
CA LYS A 31 13.03 0.87 -16.20
C LYS A 31 13.13 -0.33 -15.27
N LEU A 32 12.07 -0.62 -14.53
CA LEU A 32 12.06 -1.73 -13.61
C LEU A 32 12.16 -3.07 -14.35
N ALA A 33 11.52 -3.22 -15.51
CA ALA A 33 11.64 -4.45 -16.31
C ALA A 33 13.07 -4.71 -16.81
N ALA A 34 13.88 -3.66 -17.00
CA ALA A 34 15.30 -3.83 -17.34
C ALA A 34 16.10 -4.42 -16.17
N ASP A 35 15.78 -4.01 -14.93
CA ASP A 35 16.47 -4.46 -13.71
C ASP A 35 15.92 -5.81 -13.19
N SER A 36 14.59 -5.93 -13.17
CA SER A 36 13.84 -7.04 -12.61
C SER A 36 13.45 -8.09 -13.63
N GLY A 37 13.75 -7.91 -14.92
CA GLY A 37 13.37 -8.82 -16.01
C GLY A 37 11.93 -8.71 -16.49
N VAL A 38 11.72 -9.07 -17.77
CA VAL A 38 10.46 -8.85 -18.52
C VAL A 38 9.22 -9.50 -17.92
N ALA A 39 9.36 -10.59 -17.15
CA ALA A 39 8.23 -11.26 -16.50
C ALA A 39 7.50 -10.35 -15.50
N HIS A 40 8.20 -9.38 -14.89
CA HIS A 40 7.61 -8.43 -13.96
C HIS A 40 6.93 -7.24 -14.65
N MET A 41 7.20 -7.02 -15.95
CA MET A 41 6.59 -5.92 -16.72
C MET A 41 5.06 -6.02 -16.72
N GLY A 42 4.51 -7.22 -16.93
CA GLY A 42 3.07 -7.44 -16.92
C GLY A 42 2.43 -7.19 -15.55
N ALA A 43 3.13 -7.54 -14.47
CA ALA A 43 2.69 -7.28 -13.10
C ALA A 43 2.63 -5.77 -12.83
N VAL A 44 3.72 -5.04 -13.11
CA VAL A 44 3.78 -3.58 -12.92
C VAL A 44 2.74 -2.86 -13.77
N ALA A 45 2.56 -3.25 -15.04
CA ALA A 45 1.56 -2.65 -15.92
C ALA A 45 0.11 -2.87 -15.43
N SER A 46 -0.15 -3.97 -14.72
CA SER A 46 -1.45 -4.17 -14.08
C SER A 46 -1.55 -3.45 -12.73
N ASP A 47 -0.45 -3.32 -11.99
CA ASP A 47 -0.39 -2.56 -10.74
C ASP A 47 -0.56 -1.07 -10.98
N SER A 48 -0.03 -0.54 -12.09
CA SER A 48 -0.17 0.87 -12.48
C SER A 48 -1.62 1.23 -12.78
N ARG A 49 -2.34 0.39 -13.54
CA ARG A 49 -3.77 0.59 -13.79
C ARG A 49 -4.58 0.57 -12.49
N LEU A 50 -4.24 -0.34 -11.57
CA LEU A 50 -4.88 -0.38 -10.25
C LEU A 50 -4.56 0.86 -9.43
N ASP A 51 -3.31 1.36 -9.48
CA ASP A 51 -2.95 2.64 -8.87
C ASP A 51 -3.79 3.78 -9.42
N MET A 52 -3.88 3.94 -10.75
CA MET A 52 -4.67 5.01 -11.38
C MET A 52 -6.14 4.99 -10.95
N LEU A 53 -6.75 3.80 -10.92
CA LEU A 53 -8.13 3.61 -10.42
C LEU A 53 -8.23 4.03 -8.95
N LEU A 54 -7.35 3.52 -8.10
CA LEU A 54 -7.33 3.85 -6.68
C LEU A 54 -7.20 5.36 -6.49
N ARG A 55 -6.35 6.03 -7.25
CA ARG A 55 -6.16 7.48 -7.14
C ARG A 55 -7.43 8.29 -7.42
N VAL A 56 -8.31 7.82 -8.31
CA VAL A 56 -9.63 8.41 -8.53
C VAL A 56 -10.53 8.16 -7.33
N MET A 57 -10.62 6.92 -6.85
CA MET A 57 -11.42 6.57 -5.67
C MET A 57 -11.00 7.36 -4.42
N GLU A 58 -9.70 7.61 -4.26
CA GLU A 58 -9.14 8.43 -3.18
C GLU A 58 -9.62 9.88 -3.24
N LEU A 59 -9.65 10.48 -4.44
CA LEU A 59 -10.18 11.83 -4.63
C LEU A 59 -11.67 11.89 -4.34
N GLU A 60 -12.46 10.97 -4.87
CA GLU A 60 -13.90 10.87 -4.59
C GLU A 60 -14.18 10.73 -3.09
N ARG A 61 -13.38 9.92 -2.40
CA ARG A 61 -13.48 9.73 -0.96
C ARG A 61 -13.07 10.98 -0.18
N LEU A 62 -12.02 11.68 -0.60
CA LEU A 62 -11.61 12.94 0.01
C LEU A 62 -12.73 13.99 -0.09
N GLU A 63 -13.43 14.06 -1.21
CA GLU A 63 -14.57 14.98 -1.38
C GLU A 63 -15.74 14.59 -0.46
N ARG A 64 -16.08 13.31 -0.33
CA ARG A 64 -17.10 12.84 0.63
C ARG A 64 -16.75 13.16 2.09
N LEU A 65 -15.48 12.98 2.46
CA LEU A 65 -14.99 13.33 3.80
C LEU A 65 -15.15 14.84 4.10
N LYS A 66 -14.84 15.70 3.13
CA LYS A 66 -15.00 17.16 3.26
C LYS A 66 -16.47 17.58 3.33
N ALA A 67 -17.35 16.88 2.63
CA ALA A 67 -18.78 17.16 2.63
C ALA A 67 -19.47 16.79 3.96
N ALA A 68 -18.76 16.15 4.90
CA ALA A 68 -19.29 15.64 6.16
C ALA A 68 -20.54 14.77 5.97
N GLU A 69 -20.60 14.05 4.84
CA GLU A 69 -21.60 13.02 4.58
C GLU A 69 -21.31 11.82 5.50
N ALA A 70 -21.68 11.97 6.77
CA ALA A 70 -21.66 10.91 7.76
C ALA A 70 -22.92 10.06 7.54
N GLY A 71 -22.78 8.93 6.84
CA GLY A 71 -23.94 8.08 6.60
C GLY A 71 -23.56 6.73 6.01
N GLU A 72 -23.80 5.69 6.82
CA GLU A 72 -23.80 4.27 6.50
C GLU A 72 -22.44 3.61 6.18
N VAL A 73 -22.35 2.32 6.55
CA VAL A 73 -21.26 1.43 6.14
C VAL A 73 -21.39 1.27 4.64
N ASP A 74 -20.59 2.04 3.89
CA ASP A 74 -20.58 1.98 2.44
C ASP A 74 -19.73 0.79 1.99
N PHE A 75 -20.34 -0.17 1.28
CA PHE A 75 -19.63 -1.28 0.67
C PHE A 75 -18.50 -0.82 -0.27
N ALA A 76 -18.58 0.40 -0.80
CA ALA A 76 -17.49 1.00 -1.58
C ALA A 76 -16.21 1.19 -0.74
N ASP A 77 -16.32 1.41 0.56
CA ASP A 77 -15.17 1.56 1.46
C ASP A 77 -14.42 0.24 1.64
N ASP A 78 -15.17 -0.86 1.77
CA ASP A 78 -14.60 -2.21 1.85
C ASP A 78 -13.92 -2.60 0.53
N ILE A 79 -14.54 -2.30 -0.61
CA ILE A 79 -13.93 -2.51 -1.94
C ILE A 79 -12.64 -1.68 -2.05
N PHE A 80 -12.71 -0.39 -1.70
CA PHE A 80 -11.57 0.52 -1.76
C PHE A 80 -10.38 0.01 -0.92
N MET A 81 -10.65 -0.38 0.32
CA MET A 81 -9.63 -0.92 1.21
C MET A 81 -9.06 -2.23 0.65
N SER A 82 -9.91 -3.14 0.19
CA SER A 82 -9.48 -4.42 -0.40
C SER A 82 -8.59 -4.23 -1.63
N LEU A 83 -8.95 -3.29 -2.51
CA LEU A 83 -8.14 -2.95 -3.69
C LEU A 83 -6.80 -2.29 -3.30
N SER A 84 -6.80 -1.44 -2.28
CA SER A 84 -5.59 -0.81 -1.74
C SER A 84 -4.62 -1.84 -1.16
N GLU A 85 -5.14 -2.80 -0.40
CA GLU A 85 -4.36 -3.92 0.15
C GLU A 85 -3.82 -4.81 -0.95
N CYS A 86 -4.65 -5.15 -1.95
CA CYS A 86 -4.23 -5.90 -3.13
C CYS A 86 -3.07 -5.20 -3.86
N TRP A 87 -3.14 -3.88 -4.04
CA TRP A 87 -2.06 -3.10 -4.64
C TRP A 87 -0.77 -3.19 -3.81
N VAL A 88 -0.83 -3.02 -2.48
CA VAL A 88 0.35 -3.12 -1.59
C VAL A 88 1.00 -4.50 -1.69
N LEU A 89 0.21 -5.58 -1.66
CA LEU A 89 0.73 -6.95 -1.77
C LEU A 89 1.45 -7.17 -3.09
N ARG A 90 0.86 -6.73 -4.21
CA ARG A 90 1.43 -6.90 -5.55
C ARG A 90 2.68 -6.05 -5.75
N ALA A 91 2.62 -4.77 -5.37
CA ALA A 91 3.76 -3.86 -5.42
C ALA A 91 4.93 -4.38 -4.58
N TYR A 92 4.67 -4.90 -3.37
CA TYR A 92 5.70 -5.51 -2.53
C TYR A 92 6.45 -6.64 -3.24
N GLU A 93 5.74 -7.56 -3.89
CA GLU A 93 6.37 -8.70 -4.55
C GLU A 93 7.26 -8.27 -5.73
N VAL A 94 6.84 -7.25 -6.49
CA VAL A 94 7.66 -6.69 -7.57
C VAL A 94 8.93 -6.04 -7.02
N ILE A 95 8.82 -5.16 -6.04
CA ILE A 95 9.98 -4.46 -5.46
C ILE A 95 10.90 -5.46 -4.73
N ARG A 96 10.34 -6.42 -4.00
CA ARG A 96 11.11 -7.49 -3.35
C ARG A 96 11.89 -8.30 -4.38
N ALA A 97 11.26 -8.73 -5.47
CA ALA A 97 11.96 -9.50 -6.52
C ALA A 97 13.11 -8.69 -7.15
N THR A 98 12.90 -7.40 -7.36
CA THR A 98 13.95 -6.48 -7.85
C THR A 98 15.10 -6.39 -6.84
N TRP A 99 14.79 -6.11 -5.58
CA TRP A 99 15.76 -6.04 -4.48
C TRP A 99 16.60 -7.33 -4.32
N GLU A 100 15.97 -8.49 -4.45
CA GLU A 100 16.64 -9.79 -4.37
C GLU A 100 17.63 -10.00 -5.50
N ARG A 101 17.29 -9.57 -6.73
CA ARG A 101 18.19 -9.66 -7.89
C ARG A 101 19.43 -8.78 -7.74
N HIS A 102 19.31 -7.66 -7.04
CA HIS A 102 20.46 -6.80 -6.71
C HIS A 102 21.29 -7.30 -5.51
N GLY A 103 21.05 -8.52 -5.01
CA GLY A 103 21.80 -9.08 -3.90
C GLY A 103 21.38 -8.55 -2.52
N ARG A 104 20.16 -8.00 -2.41
CA ARG A 104 19.57 -7.52 -1.15
C ARG A 104 20.37 -6.39 -0.46
N PRO A 105 20.72 -5.31 -1.17
CA PRO A 105 21.43 -4.17 -0.55
C PRO A 105 20.59 -3.58 0.58
N LYS A 106 21.23 -3.11 1.66
CA LYS A 106 20.54 -2.53 2.83
C LYS A 106 20.43 -1.00 2.76
N GLU A 107 20.46 -0.47 1.55
CA GLU A 107 20.53 0.96 1.26
C GLU A 107 19.83 1.28 -0.08
N GLY A 108 19.57 2.56 -0.31
CA GLY A 108 18.92 3.05 -1.52
C GLY A 108 17.39 3.01 -1.49
N LYS A 109 16.80 3.55 -2.56
CA LYS A 109 15.34 3.74 -2.69
C LYS A 109 14.58 2.40 -2.71
N ILE A 110 15.10 1.40 -3.43
CA ILE A 110 14.49 0.06 -3.51
C ILE A 110 14.41 -0.58 -2.12
N TYR A 111 15.51 -0.62 -1.36
CA TYR A 111 15.52 -1.18 -0.01
C TYR A 111 14.54 -0.47 0.92
N THR A 112 14.55 0.86 0.88
CA THR A 112 13.64 1.69 1.69
C THR A 112 12.18 1.36 1.38
N LEU A 113 11.84 1.23 0.11
CA LEU A 113 10.48 0.89 -0.32
C LEU A 113 10.10 -0.55 0.04
N VAL A 114 11.01 -1.53 -0.06
CA VAL A 114 10.76 -2.91 0.41
C VAL A 114 10.44 -2.93 1.90
N GLU A 115 11.20 -2.19 2.71
CA GLU A 115 10.97 -2.15 4.16
C GLU A 115 9.62 -1.49 4.46
N ARG A 116 9.30 -0.35 3.84
CA ARG A 116 8.02 0.35 4.04
C ARG A 116 6.82 -0.47 3.59
N LEU A 117 6.87 -1.06 2.39
CA LEU A 117 5.83 -1.97 1.91
C LEU A 117 5.70 -3.20 2.82
N GLY A 118 6.83 -3.73 3.32
CA GLY A 118 6.87 -4.86 4.22
C GLY A 118 6.17 -4.61 5.56
N LEU A 119 6.22 -3.38 6.08
CA LEU A 119 5.55 -3.00 7.33
C LEU A 119 4.03 -3.16 7.22
N VAL A 120 3.47 -2.85 6.04
CA VAL A 120 2.04 -2.95 5.74
C VAL A 120 1.65 -4.35 5.27
N ARG A 121 2.49 -4.97 4.42
CA ARG A 121 2.24 -6.31 3.85
C ARG A 121 2.19 -7.40 4.91
N MET A 122 3.03 -7.33 5.94
CA MET A 122 3.08 -8.37 6.98
C MET A 122 1.77 -8.49 7.76
N PRO A 123 1.19 -7.41 8.29
CA PRO A 123 -0.13 -7.45 8.91
C PRO A 123 -1.24 -7.88 7.95
N ILE A 124 -1.27 -7.36 6.71
CA ILE A 124 -2.30 -7.73 5.72
C ILE A 124 -2.27 -9.22 5.40
N ALA A 125 -1.08 -9.75 5.06
CA ALA A 125 -0.96 -11.10 4.53
C ALA A 125 -0.85 -12.19 5.60
N LYS A 126 -0.46 -11.83 6.84
CA LYS A 126 -0.15 -12.81 7.89
C LYS A 126 -0.74 -12.48 9.27
N GLY A 127 -1.30 -11.29 9.49
CA GLY A 127 -1.71 -10.86 10.83
C GLY A 127 -0.54 -10.74 11.81
N GLU A 128 0.66 -10.44 11.30
CA GLU A 128 1.89 -10.39 12.09
C GLU A 128 2.58 -9.02 12.00
N ILE A 129 3.30 -8.64 13.07
CA ILE A 129 4.19 -7.48 13.05
C ILE A 129 5.46 -7.84 12.28
N GLN A 130 5.86 -6.98 11.33
CA GLN A 130 7.07 -7.20 10.55
C GLN A 130 8.30 -7.29 11.47
N GLN A 131 9.10 -8.34 11.28
CA GLN A 131 10.34 -8.57 12.03
C GLN A 131 10.16 -8.67 13.56
N ALA A 132 8.98 -9.04 14.07
CA ALA A 132 8.72 -9.18 15.51
C ALA A 132 9.77 -10.00 16.27
N LYS A 133 10.28 -11.09 15.67
CA LYS A 133 11.32 -11.97 16.25
C LYS A 133 12.67 -11.27 16.48
N LYS A 134 12.90 -10.10 15.89
CA LYS A 134 14.12 -9.30 16.04
C LYS A 134 13.98 -8.20 17.10
N ALA A 135 12.83 -8.09 17.76
CA ALA A 135 12.65 -7.12 18.82
C ALA A 135 13.62 -7.43 19.98
N PRO A 136 14.27 -6.41 20.57
CA PRO A 136 15.22 -6.61 21.67
C PRO A 136 14.54 -7.04 22.98
N GLY A 137 13.20 -6.97 23.06
CA GLY A 137 12.40 -7.38 24.20
C GLY A 137 10.95 -7.68 23.79
N PRO A 138 10.07 -7.99 24.75
CA PRO A 138 8.66 -8.23 24.50
C PRO A 138 8.01 -7.03 23.83
N ILE A 139 7.25 -7.27 22.77
CA ILE A 139 6.39 -6.26 22.15
C ILE A 139 5.09 -6.24 22.95
N LEU A 140 4.65 -5.06 23.37
CA LEU A 140 3.37 -4.88 24.05
C LEU A 140 2.35 -4.30 23.08
N LEU A 141 1.19 -4.93 22.99
CA LEU A 141 0.03 -4.41 22.31
C LEU A 141 -0.82 -3.63 23.30
N VAL A 142 -1.35 -2.50 22.85
CA VAL A 142 -2.27 -1.66 23.62
C VAL A 142 -3.50 -1.41 22.78
N ASN A 143 -4.69 -1.53 23.37
CA ASN A 143 -5.92 -1.15 22.70
C ASN A 143 -5.91 0.36 22.37
N ILE A 144 -6.66 0.77 21.34
CA ILE A 144 -6.71 2.19 20.92
C ILE A 144 -7.21 3.10 22.06
N ASP A 145 -8.09 2.58 22.92
CA ASP A 145 -8.63 3.27 24.10
C ASP A 145 -7.73 3.17 25.35
N GLY A 146 -6.59 2.47 25.27
CA GLY A 146 -5.67 2.24 26.38
C GLY A 146 -6.16 1.24 27.44
N SER A 147 -7.28 0.56 27.22
CA SER A 147 -7.94 -0.30 28.22
C SER A 147 -7.18 -1.57 28.58
N GLU A 148 -6.37 -2.09 27.67
CA GLU A 148 -5.68 -3.37 27.83
C GLU A 148 -4.25 -3.27 27.30
N ILE A 149 -3.30 -3.84 28.04
CA ILE A 149 -1.92 -4.03 27.61
C ILE A 149 -1.63 -5.53 27.69
N LYS A 150 -1.22 -6.13 26.58
CA LYS A 150 -0.84 -7.55 26.54
C LYS A 150 0.43 -7.78 25.72
N PRO A 151 1.25 -8.79 26.04
CA PRO A 151 2.35 -9.20 25.18
C PRO A 151 1.82 -9.64 23.81
N TYR A 152 2.51 -9.23 22.75
CA TYR A 152 2.27 -9.72 21.40
C TYR A 152 2.56 -11.22 21.31
N ALA A 153 1.63 -11.96 20.70
CA ALA A 153 1.83 -13.32 20.23
C ALA A 153 1.59 -13.36 18.71
N ALA A 154 2.35 -14.19 18.00
CA ALA A 154 2.12 -14.45 16.57
C ALA A 154 0.98 -15.46 16.38
N ASP A 155 -0.19 -15.13 16.92
CA ASP A 155 -1.41 -15.96 16.93
C ASP A 155 -2.54 -15.37 16.06
N GLY A 156 -2.24 -14.26 15.34
CA GLY A 156 -3.21 -13.53 14.54
C GLY A 156 -4.08 -12.55 15.34
N SER A 157 -3.84 -12.37 16.64
CA SER A 157 -4.56 -11.39 17.47
C SER A 157 -4.14 -9.93 17.22
N TYR A 158 -3.07 -9.72 16.46
CA TYR A 158 -2.64 -8.38 16.07
C TYR A 158 -3.52 -7.84 14.94
N VAL A 159 -4.31 -6.82 15.27
CA VAL A 159 -5.11 -6.06 14.31
C VAL A 159 -4.40 -4.74 14.04
N MET A 160 -3.97 -4.53 12.80
CA MET A 160 -3.42 -3.26 12.34
C MET A 160 -4.54 -2.23 12.17
N PRO A 161 -4.52 -1.10 12.90
CA PRO A 161 -5.49 -0.03 12.69
C PRO A 161 -5.43 0.51 11.25
N ARG A 162 -6.61 0.77 10.69
CA ARG A 162 -6.80 1.29 9.34
C ARG A 162 -7.60 2.57 9.41
N GLY A 163 -7.33 3.48 8.49
CA GLY A 163 -8.06 4.73 8.36
C GLY A 163 -7.92 5.29 6.96
N ILE A 164 -8.24 6.58 6.85
CA ILE A 164 -8.15 7.33 5.60
C ILE A 164 -7.28 8.54 5.83
N CYS A 165 -6.33 8.77 4.94
CA CYS A 165 -5.46 9.94 4.98
C CYS A 165 -6.29 11.19 4.67
N GLY A 166 -6.45 12.08 5.65
CA GLY A 166 -7.25 13.30 5.50
C GLY A 166 -6.75 14.29 4.45
N ALA A 167 -5.50 14.16 4.00
CA ALA A 167 -4.93 15.02 2.96
C ALA A 167 -5.19 14.51 1.53
N THR A 168 -5.36 13.20 1.34
CA THR A 168 -5.40 12.58 0.00
C THR A 168 -6.59 11.68 -0.24
N GLY A 169 -7.33 11.29 0.81
CA GLY A 169 -8.37 10.26 0.75
C GLY A 169 -7.84 8.83 0.61
N ALA A 170 -6.52 8.63 0.66
CA ALA A 170 -5.87 7.34 0.53
C ALA A 170 -6.04 6.43 1.75
N ALA A 171 -5.91 5.12 1.53
CA ALA A 171 -5.84 4.16 2.62
C ALA A 171 -4.64 4.48 3.52
N LEU A 172 -4.88 4.47 4.83
CA LEU A 172 -3.89 4.74 5.87
C LEU A 172 -3.80 3.52 6.78
N TRP A 173 -2.56 3.12 7.09
CA TRP A 173 -2.27 2.04 8.02
C TRP A 173 -1.38 2.53 9.14
N ILE A 174 -1.70 2.13 10.38
CA ILE A 174 -0.86 2.41 11.55
C ILE A 174 -0.14 1.11 11.91
N VAL A 175 1.14 1.02 11.60
CA VAL A 175 1.93 -0.21 11.70
C VAL A 175 3.00 -0.12 12.78
N ALA A 176 3.14 -1.18 13.57
CA ALA A 176 4.26 -1.30 14.50
C ALA A 176 5.59 -1.46 13.73
N ASN A 177 6.56 -0.60 14.02
CA ASN A 177 7.90 -0.64 13.45
C ASN A 177 8.93 -0.94 14.55
N ILE A 178 9.46 -2.16 14.52
CA ILE A 178 10.44 -2.65 15.49
C ILE A 178 11.71 -1.81 15.51
N LYS A 179 12.12 -1.24 14.38
CA LYS A 179 13.36 -0.43 14.30
C LYS A 179 13.22 0.90 15.02
N SER A 180 12.06 1.56 14.91
CA SER A 180 11.81 2.83 15.60
C SER A 180 11.25 2.64 17.02
N GLY A 181 10.84 1.43 17.39
CA GLY A 181 10.28 1.13 18.71
C GLY A 181 8.87 1.70 18.92
N GLY A 182 8.14 2.00 17.83
CA GLY A 182 6.81 2.61 17.91
C GLY A 182 5.98 2.34 16.67
N SER A 183 4.79 2.93 16.63
CA SER A 183 3.90 2.88 15.47
C SER A 183 4.27 3.96 14.45
N VAL A 184 4.09 3.65 13.18
CA VAL A 184 4.23 4.62 12.09
C VAL A 184 2.99 4.60 11.22
N GLU A 185 2.61 5.78 10.73
CA GLU A 185 1.53 5.95 9.76
C GLU A 185 2.08 5.77 8.35
N ILE A 186 1.43 4.91 7.56
CA ILE A 186 1.79 4.68 6.16
C ILE A 186 0.55 4.88 5.30
N CYS A 187 0.64 5.86 4.41
CA CYS A 187 -0.38 6.18 3.42
C CYS A 187 -0.09 5.44 2.11
N ARG A 188 -1.12 4.85 1.49
CA ARG A 188 -0.99 4.15 0.19
C ARG A 188 -0.43 5.06 -0.91
N ARG A 189 -0.91 6.32 -0.96
CA ARG A 189 -0.46 7.30 -1.96
C ARG A 189 1.04 7.58 -1.84
N ASP A 190 1.58 7.62 -0.62
CA ASP A 190 3.01 7.82 -0.39
C ASP A 190 3.83 6.65 -0.92
N LEU A 191 3.40 5.41 -0.65
CA LEU A 191 4.04 4.20 -1.19
C LEU A 191 4.04 4.19 -2.73
N SER A 192 2.94 4.61 -3.34
CA SER A 192 2.83 4.75 -4.80
C SER A 192 3.76 5.83 -5.34
N ASN A 193 3.82 6.98 -4.69
CA ASN A 193 4.74 8.06 -5.08
C ASN A 193 6.21 7.65 -4.92
N GLU A 194 6.56 6.92 -3.87
CA GLU A 194 7.90 6.35 -3.67
C GLU A 194 8.27 5.33 -4.74
N PHE A 195 7.32 4.47 -5.13
CA PHE A 195 7.47 3.53 -6.25
C PHE A 195 7.78 4.30 -7.54
N LEU A 196 6.97 5.33 -7.82
CA LEU A 196 7.15 6.16 -9.01
C LEU A 196 8.48 6.92 -8.98
N GLY A 197 8.98 7.28 -7.80
CA GLY A 197 10.24 8.01 -7.61
C GLY A 197 11.49 7.14 -7.55
N LEU A 198 11.41 5.83 -7.83
CA LEU A 198 12.54 4.89 -7.74
C LEU A 198 13.75 5.31 -8.59
N PHE A 199 13.50 5.96 -9.73
CA PHE A 199 14.52 6.30 -10.73
C PHE A 199 14.67 7.82 -10.97
N ASP A 200 14.05 8.63 -10.11
CA ASP A 200 14.24 10.09 -10.08
C ASP A 200 15.62 10.46 -9.51
#